data_AF-A0A7C0X7P6-F1
#
_entry.id   AF-A0A7C0X7P6-F1
#
_cell.length_a   1.000
_cell.length_b   1.000
_cell.length_c   1.000
_cell.angle_alpha   90.00
_cell.angle_beta   90.00
_cell.angle_gamma   90.00
#
_symmetry.space_group_name_H-M   'P 1'
#
loop_
_entity.id
_entity.type
_entity.pdbx_description
1 polymer ?
#
loop_
_entity_poly.entity_id
_entity_poly.type
_entity_poly.pdbx_seq_one_letter_code
_entity_poly.pdbx_strand_id
1 'polypeptide(L)'
;MKGLRGVARILIIFAASVWVAACTLARVNLTTDARYPSKDPSEVLILYEKPDRPYKEIGIVSAESNWTTGEAIKAMRAKAAAVGADAIIIKQTGAG
;
A
#
# COMPACT_ATOMS: atom_id res chain seq x y z
N MET A 1 -11.68 -35.86 -38.47
CA MET A 1 -11.49 -34.48 -37.93
C MET A 1 -12.56 -34.20 -36.85
N LYS A 2 -12.38 -34.67 -35.61
CA LYS A 2 -13.35 -34.42 -34.50
C LYS A 2 -12.68 -33.95 -33.18
N GLY A 3 -11.35 -34.10 -33.03
CA GLY A 3 -10.62 -33.74 -31.81
C GLY A 3 -10.24 -32.25 -31.65
N LEU A 4 -10.23 -31.47 -32.74
CA LEU A 4 -9.71 -30.09 -32.72
C LEU A 4 -10.63 -29.10 -31.99
N ARG A 5 -11.94 -29.38 -31.94
CA ARG A 5 -12.96 -28.50 -31.31
C ARG A 5 -12.97 -28.57 -29.78
N GLY A 6 -12.49 -29.67 -29.19
CA GLY A 6 -12.41 -29.84 -27.73
C GLY A 6 -11.21 -29.14 -27.11
N VAL A 7 -10.05 -29.25 -27.77
CA VAL A 7 -8.79 -28.63 -27.32
C VAL A 7 -8.88 -27.11 -27.37
N ALA A 8 -9.52 -26.54 -28.41
CA ALA A 8 -9.72 -25.10 -28.54
C ALA A 8 -10.59 -24.51 -27.41
N ARG A 9 -11.61 -25.24 -26.94
CA ARG A 9 -12.46 -24.81 -25.82
C ARG A 9 -11.72 -24.88 -24.49
N ILE A 10 -10.89 -25.91 -24.30
CA ILE A 10 -10.06 -26.07 -23.08
C ILE A 10 -8.99 -24.97 -23.01
N LEU A 11 -8.37 -24.61 -24.14
CA LEU A 11 -7.39 -23.52 -24.20
C LEU A 11 -8.01 -22.14 -23.91
N ILE A 12 -9.24 -21.88 -24.38
CA ILE A 12 -9.95 -20.61 -24.10
C ILE A 12 -10.32 -20.50 -22.61
N ILE A 13 -10.73 -21.60 -21.97
CA ILE A 13 -11.04 -21.61 -20.53
C ILE A 13 -9.78 -21.42 -19.69
N PHE A 14 -8.65 -21.98 -20.11
CA PHE A 14 -7.36 -21.85 -19.40
C PHE A 14 -6.75 -20.45 -19.56
N ALA A 15 -6.97 -19.78 -20.69
CA ALA A 15 -6.53 -18.39 -20.90
C ALA A 15 -7.33 -17.38 -20.06
N ALA A 16 -8.60 -17.68 -19.75
CA ALA A 16 -9.47 -16.81 -18.98
C ALA A 16 -9.18 -16.82 -17.46
N SER A 17 -8.56 -17.88 -16.93
CA SER A 17 -8.28 -17.98 -15.48
C SER A 17 -7.05 -17.19 -15.01
N VAL A 18 -6.17 -16.76 -15.93
CA VAL A 18 -4.91 -16.06 -15.60
C VAL A 18 -5.13 -14.59 -15.23
N TRP A 19 -6.29 -14.00 -15.55
CA TRP A 19 -6.53 -12.56 -15.36
C TRP A 19 -6.93 -12.15 -13.93
N VAL A 20 -7.21 -13.08 -13.01
CA VAL A 20 -7.76 -12.75 -11.68
C VAL A 20 -6.69 -12.57 -10.59
N ALA A 21 -5.40 -12.79 -10.90
CA ALA A 21 -4.34 -12.82 -9.88
C ALA A 21 -3.65 -11.47 -9.58
N ALA A 22 -4.19 -10.32 -10.00
CA ALA A 22 -3.46 -9.05 -9.98
C ALA A 22 -3.85 -8.01 -8.90
N CYS A 23 -4.81 -8.26 -8.00
CA CYS A 23 -5.31 -7.21 -7.09
C CYS A 23 -5.01 -7.39 -5.60
N THR A 24 -3.83 -7.91 -5.22
CA THR A 24 -3.47 -8.01 -3.78
C THR A 24 -2.04 -7.60 -3.48
N LEU A 25 -1.61 -6.42 -3.89
CA LEU A 25 -0.36 -5.83 -3.38
C LEU A 25 -0.59 -4.39 -2.94
N ALA A 26 -0.41 -4.17 -1.63
CA ALA A 26 -0.59 -2.95 -0.82
C ALA A 26 -2.00 -2.67 -0.26
N ARG A 27 -2.29 -3.19 0.95
CA ARG A 27 -3.38 -2.68 1.80
C ARG A 27 -2.95 -1.37 2.45
N VAL A 28 -3.41 -0.24 1.93
CA VAL A 28 -3.50 1.00 2.70
C VAL A 28 -4.84 0.96 3.41
N ASN A 29 -4.84 0.92 4.75
CA ASN A 29 -6.09 1.01 5.51
C ASN A 29 -6.41 2.49 5.73
N LEU A 30 -7.24 3.05 4.85
CA LEU A 30 -7.73 4.42 4.96
C LEU A 30 -8.72 4.50 6.14
N THR A 31 -8.57 5.50 7.00
CA THR A 31 -9.49 5.75 8.12
C THR A 31 -10.57 6.78 7.75
N THR A 32 -10.61 7.21 6.49
CA THR A 32 -11.58 8.19 5.98
C THR A 32 -11.89 7.94 4.50
N ASP A 33 -13.14 8.16 4.09
CA ASP A 33 -13.56 8.17 2.67
C ASP A 33 -13.04 9.38 1.88
N ALA A 34 -12.46 10.37 2.57
CA ALA A 34 -11.88 11.55 1.92
C ALA A 34 -10.58 11.19 1.20
N ARG A 35 -10.54 11.47 -0.12
CA ARG A 35 -9.33 11.30 -0.92
C ARG A 35 -8.56 12.62 -0.96
N TYR A 36 -7.31 12.59 -0.54
CA TYR A 36 -6.39 13.73 -0.60
C TYR A 36 -5.50 13.61 -1.84
N PRO A 37 -5.09 14.73 -2.45
CA PRO A 37 -4.15 14.70 -3.57
C PRO A 37 -2.81 14.15 -3.08
N SER A 38 -2.18 13.31 -3.90
CA SER A 38 -0.85 12.80 -3.62
C SER A 38 0.17 13.95 -3.53
N LYS A 39 1.16 13.80 -2.66
CA LYS A 39 2.19 14.80 -2.39
C LYS A 39 3.57 14.29 -2.78
N ASP A 40 4.56 15.19 -2.80
CA ASP A 40 5.95 14.77 -2.90
C ASP A 40 6.38 14.04 -1.61
N PRO A 41 7.03 12.87 -1.68
CA PRO A 41 7.50 12.18 -0.50
C PRO A 41 8.40 13.03 0.41
N SER A 42 9.16 13.96 -0.14
CA SER A 42 10.06 14.84 0.60
C SER A 42 9.32 15.85 1.47
N GLU A 43 8.07 16.19 1.13
CA GLU A 43 7.22 17.10 1.91
C GLU A 43 6.57 16.43 3.12
N VAL A 44 6.57 15.09 3.17
CA VAL A 44 5.97 14.33 4.27
C VAL A 44 6.88 14.34 5.49
N LEU A 45 6.43 14.96 6.57
CA LEU A 45 7.14 15.04 7.84
C LEU A 45 7.16 13.69 8.56
N ILE A 46 8.27 13.36 9.19
CA ILE A 46 8.38 12.18 10.05
C ILE A 46 8.39 12.68 11.49
N LEU A 47 7.40 12.27 12.25
CA LEU A 47 7.23 12.59 13.65
C LEU A 47 7.39 11.30 14.47
N TYR A 48 8.08 11.39 15.61
CA TYR A 48 8.17 10.28 16.57
C TYR A 48 7.22 10.45 17.75
N GLU A 49 6.66 11.65 17.89
CA GLU A 49 5.72 12.00 18.95
C GLU A 49 4.44 12.59 18.34
N LYS A 50 3.37 12.55 19.12
CA LYS A 50 2.09 13.14 18.72
C LYS A 50 2.23 14.67 18.76
N PRO A 51 1.92 15.39 17.68
CA PRO A 51 2.04 16.83 17.67
C PRO A 51 0.92 17.50 18.49
N ASP A 52 1.20 18.68 19.06
CA ASP A 52 0.23 19.47 19.84
C ASP A 52 -0.85 20.14 18.96
N ARG A 53 -0.59 20.27 17.65
CA ARG A 53 -1.56 20.83 16.70
C ARG A 53 -2.67 19.83 16.37
N PRO A 54 -3.90 20.29 16.12
CA PRO A 54 -4.96 19.42 15.64
C PRO A 54 -4.57 18.75 14.32
N TYR A 55 -4.84 17.46 14.20
CA TYR A 55 -4.58 16.67 12.99
C TYR A 55 -5.72 15.69 12.76
N LYS A 56 -5.88 15.28 11.50
CA LYS A 56 -6.80 14.22 11.10
C LYS A 56 -6.00 12.98 10.73
N GLU A 57 -6.31 11.86 11.37
CA GLU A 57 -5.77 10.56 10.97
C GLU A 57 -6.48 10.09 9.69
N ILE A 58 -5.71 9.89 8.62
CA ILE A 58 -6.23 9.51 7.31
C ILE A 58 -5.91 8.05 6.93
N GLY A 59 -5.00 7.41 7.67
CA GLY A 59 -4.69 6.00 7.48
C GLY A 59 -3.52 5.51 8.34
N ILE A 60 -3.33 4.20 8.34
CA ILE A 60 -2.21 3.52 8.99
C ILE A 60 -1.32 2.91 7.90
N VAL A 61 -0.01 3.13 8.03
CA VAL A 61 1.00 2.59 7.11
C VAL A 61 1.91 1.64 7.89
N SER A 62 2.04 0.40 7.40
CA SER A 62 2.96 -0.60 7.97
C SER A 62 4.21 -0.74 7.10
N ALA A 63 5.35 -0.88 7.78
CA ALA A 63 6.60 -1.34 7.19
C ALA A 63 6.70 -2.87 7.31
N GLU A 64 7.44 -3.49 6.38
CA GLU A 64 7.75 -4.93 6.46
C GLU A 64 8.85 -5.16 7.51
N SER A 65 8.80 -6.33 8.16
CA SER A 65 9.70 -6.67 9.27
C SER A 65 11.16 -6.93 8.85
N ASN A 66 11.41 -7.11 7.56
CA ASN A 66 12.72 -7.38 6.97
C ASN A 66 13.44 -6.11 6.46
N TRP A 67 12.81 -4.94 6.54
CA TRP A 67 13.40 -3.69 6.07
C TRP A 67 14.32 -3.09 7.13
N THR A 68 15.44 -2.52 6.68
CA THR A 68 16.24 -1.66 7.54
C THR A 68 15.43 -0.42 7.93
N THR A 69 15.78 0.25 9.04
CA THR A 69 15.08 1.46 9.50
C THR A 69 14.99 2.53 8.41
N GLY A 70 16.06 2.73 7.63
CA GLY A 70 16.08 3.70 6.53
C GLY A 70 15.14 3.32 5.38
N GLU A 71 15.12 2.05 4.99
CA GLU A 71 14.23 1.53 3.95
C GLU A 71 12.76 1.62 4.39
N ALA A 72 12.48 1.24 5.64
CA ALA A 72 11.15 1.34 6.21
C ALA A 72 10.64 2.77 6.22
N ILE A 73 11.45 3.72 6.68
CA ILE A 73 11.11 5.14 6.68
C ILE A 73 10.83 5.63 5.26
N LYS A 74 11.71 5.33 4.29
CA LYS A 74 11.57 5.74 2.90
C LYS A 74 10.28 5.18 2.28
N ALA A 75 10.01 3.90 2.51
CA ALA A 75 8.82 3.23 1.99
C ALA A 75 7.53 3.75 2.64
N MET A 76 7.53 3.96 3.96
CA MET A 76 6.39 4.55 4.67
C MET A 76 6.10 5.96 4.17
N ARG A 77 7.14 6.77 3.97
CA ARG A 77 7.06 8.12 3.42
C ARG A 77 6.42 8.14 2.03
N ALA A 78 6.88 7.28 1.13
CA ALA A 78 6.30 7.16 -0.21
C ALA A 78 4.81 6.74 -0.16
N LYS A 79 4.46 5.77 0.69
CA LYS A 79 3.07 5.32 0.87
C LYS A 79 2.18 6.43 1.43
N ALA A 80 2.63 7.18 2.43
CA ALA A 80 1.86 8.26 3.02
C ALA A 80 1.69 9.44 2.03
N ALA A 81 2.72 9.76 1.26
CA ALA A 81 2.67 10.76 0.20
C ALA A 81 1.64 10.39 -0.88
N ALA A 82 1.58 9.12 -1.28
CA ALA A 82 0.59 8.63 -2.23
C ALA A 82 -0.86 8.82 -1.73
N VAL A 83 -1.07 8.73 -0.41
CA VAL A 83 -2.36 8.93 0.26
C VAL A 83 -2.66 10.42 0.53
N GLY A 84 -1.69 11.31 0.31
CA GLY A 84 -1.82 12.75 0.54
C GLY A 84 -1.60 13.18 1.98
N ALA A 85 -0.88 12.39 2.77
CA ALA A 85 -0.53 12.73 4.15
C ALA A 85 0.51 13.86 4.21
N ASP A 86 0.37 14.73 5.22
CA ASP A 86 1.38 15.75 5.56
C ASP A 86 2.48 15.22 6.48
N ALA A 87 2.17 14.21 7.29
CA ALA A 87 3.08 13.66 8.27
C ALA A 87 2.78 12.19 8.56
N ILE A 88 3.80 11.46 9.01
CA ILE A 88 3.71 10.12 9.57
C ILE A 88 4.17 10.18 11.03
N ILE A 89 3.40 9.59 11.94
CA ILE A 89 3.80 9.42 13.34
C ILE A 89 4.29 7.99 13.51
N ILE A 90 5.60 7.81 13.71
CA ILE A 90 6.23 6.50 13.92
C ILE A 90 6.10 6.15 15.40
N LYS A 91 5.26 5.16 15.70
CA LYS A 91 5.28 4.48 17.00
C LYS A 91 6.24 3.30 16.89
N GLN A 92 7.39 3.37 17.55
CA GLN A 92 8.20 2.16 17.73
C GLN A 92 7.39 1.17 18.57
N THR A 93 7.02 0.04 17.98
CA THR A 93 6.72 -1.14 18.77
C THR A 93 8.07 -1.70 19.20
N GLY A 94 8.44 -1.48 20.46
CA GLY A 94 9.63 -2.09 21.04
C GLY A 94 9.48 -3.61 21.01
N ALA A 95 10.43 -4.30 20.38
CA ALA A 95 10.90 -5.55 20.94
C ALA A 95 11.91 -5.15 22.03
N GLY A 96 11.66 -5.62 23.25
CA GLY A 96 12.61 -5.47 24.36
C GLY A 96 13.92 -6.21 24.13
#